data_AF-A0A545TJ15-F1
#
_entry.id   AF-A0A545TJ15-F1
#
_cell.length_a   1.000
_cell.length_b   1.000
_cell.length_c   1.000
_cell.angle_alpha   90.00
_cell.angle_beta   90.00
_cell.angle_gamma   90.00
#
_symmetry.space_group_name_H-M   'P 1'
#
loop_
_entity.id
_entity.type
_entity.pdbx_description
1 polymer ?
#
loop_
_entity_poly.entity_id
_entity_poly.type
_entity_poly.pdbx_seq_one_letter_code
_entity_poly.pdbx_strand_id
1 'polypeptide(L)'
;MKYLTKPLLISLVLSIGVIVSVSSLSLYLFESNALERKVMEWKANSSDSHKILIDALKDNHKTYINNVWSTMGFLMLAIGWVVTSDKARNYWQNSHLVRNISLLAVLTIMIFHITILYDISRESGRLMSLFGEEHELVGLSYYNVNARMVLGSAMVNGSFFLLLWALITLQIPNAKSLEDNPPSLIEPDISQNP
;
A
#
# COMPACT_ATOMS: atom_id res chain seq x y z
N MET A 1 11.60 -10.15 34.90
CA MET A 1 10.71 -10.67 33.84
C MET A 1 9.69 -9.63 33.32
N LYS A 2 10.11 -8.42 32.90
CA LYS A 2 9.20 -7.38 32.36
C LYS A 2 9.47 -6.96 30.90
N TYR A 3 10.45 -7.57 30.24
CA TYR A 3 10.90 -7.15 28.90
C TYR A 3 10.55 -8.13 27.77
N LEU A 4 9.98 -9.30 28.07
CA LEU A 4 9.69 -10.33 27.05
C LEU A 4 8.38 -10.12 26.28
N THR A 5 7.47 -9.26 26.73
CA THR A 5 6.10 -9.17 26.16
C THR A 5 6.01 -8.29 24.92
N LYS A 6 6.91 -7.31 24.75
CA LYS A 6 6.88 -6.34 23.64
C LYS A 6 7.32 -6.90 22.27
N PRO A 7 8.39 -7.70 22.13
CA PRO A 7 8.75 -8.29 20.83
C PRO A 7 7.70 -9.33 20.37
N LEU A 8 7.04 -9.99 21.32
CA LEU A 8 5.96 -10.94 21.07
C LEU A 8 4.73 -10.25 20.46
N LEU A 9 4.39 -9.04 20.95
CA LEU A 9 3.27 -8.26 20.44
C LEU A 9 3.52 -7.74 19.01
N ILE A 10 4.75 -7.33 18.69
CA ILE A 10 5.13 -6.88 17.35
C ILE A 10 5.11 -8.04 16.35
N SER A 11 5.64 -9.20 16.75
CA SER A 11 5.58 -10.43 15.95
C SER A 11 4.13 -10.88 15.69
N LEU A 12 3.26 -10.75 16.70
CA LEU A 12 1.83 -11.05 16.58
C LEU A 12 1.13 -10.11 15.58
N VAL A 13 1.40 -8.81 15.62
CA VAL A 13 0.79 -7.84 14.69
C VAL A 13 1.27 -8.07 13.25
N LEU A 14 2.56 -8.36 13.06
CA LEU A 14 3.12 -8.66 11.73
C LEU A 14 2.56 -9.99 11.17
N SER A 15 2.43 -11.01 12.00
CA SER A 15 1.86 -12.30 11.57
C SER A 15 0.36 -12.18 11.24
N ILE A 16 -0.41 -11.38 11.98
CA ILE A 16 -1.82 -11.09 11.63
C ILE A 16 -1.91 -10.37 10.26
N GLY A 17 -1.05 -9.39 10.00
CA GLY A 17 -1.01 -8.70 8.70
C GLY A 17 -0.69 -9.63 7.52
N VAL A 18 0.25 -10.56 7.70
CA VAL A 18 0.59 -11.57 6.69
C VAL A 18 -0.57 -12.56 6.49
N ILE A 19 -1.20 -13.04 7.56
CA ILE A 19 -2.33 -13.97 7.49
C ILE A 19 -3.52 -13.31 6.75
N VAL A 20 -3.86 -12.06 7.07
CA VAL A 20 -4.93 -11.32 6.39
C VAL A 20 -4.62 -11.15 4.89
N SER A 21 -3.36 -10.90 4.54
CA SER A 21 -2.92 -10.74 3.14
C SER A 21 -2.99 -12.05 2.36
N VAL A 22 -2.55 -13.17 2.96
CA VAL A 22 -2.60 -14.50 2.35
C VAL A 22 -4.05 -15.01 2.23
N SER A 23 -4.89 -14.77 3.23
CA SER A 23 -6.31 -15.11 3.18
C SER A 23 -7.03 -14.32 2.08
N SER A 24 -6.73 -13.02 1.94
CA SER A 24 -7.29 -12.19 0.85
C SER A 24 -6.85 -12.68 -0.54
N LEU A 25 -5.60 -13.12 -0.68
CA LEU A 25 -5.09 -13.71 -1.92
C LEU A 25 -5.74 -15.06 -2.23
N SER A 26 -5.96 -15.90 -1.22
CA SER A 26 -6.64 -17.20 -1.38
C SER A 26 -8.12 -17.07 -1.73
N LEU A 27 -8.81 -16.06 -1.17
CA LEU A 27 -10.19 -15.74 -1.49
C LEU A 27 -10.30 -15.24 -2.94
N TYR A 28 -9.38 -14.36 -3.35
CA TYR A 28 -9.30 -13.85 -4.71
C TYR A 28 -9.08 -14.98 -5.75
N LEU A 29 -8.16 -15.90 -5.49
CA LEU A 29 -7.90 -17.06 -6.36
C LEU A 29 -9.07 -18.06 -6.38
N PHE A 30 -9.82 -18.18 -5.29
CA PHE A 30 -11.02 -19.01 -5.26
C PHE A 30 -12.16 -18.40 -6.07
N GLU A 31 -12.36 -17.08 -5.96
CA GLU A 31 -13.37 -16.34 -6.73
C GLU A 31 -13.05 -16.30 -8.23
N SER A 32 -11.77 -16.18 -8.63
CA SER A 32 -11.39 -16.22 -10.05
C SER A 32 -11.75 -17.56 -10.70
N ASN A 33 -11.57 -18.68 -10.00
CA ASN A 33 -11.93 -20.02 -10.49
C ASN A 33 -13.45 -20.26 -10.52
N ALA A 34 -14.21 -19.55 -9.69
CA ALA A 34 -15.68 -19.55 -9.76
C ALA A 34 -16.18 -18.72 -10.96
N LEU A 35 -15.48 -17.63 -11.27
CA LEU A 35 -15.77 -16.77 -12.42
C LEU A 35 -15.51 -17.51 -13.75
N GLU A 36 -14.41 -18.26 -13.86
CA GLU A 36 -14.13 -19.07 -15.06
C GLU A 36 -15.22 -20.11 -15.34
N ARG A 37 -15.77 -20.76 -14.31
CA ARG A 37 -16.89 -21.70 -14.45
C ARG A 37 -18.17 -21.01 -14.92
N LYS A 38 -18.47 -19.82 -14.41
CA LYS A 38 -19.61 -19.02 -14.87
C LYS A 38 -19.44 -18.52 -16.31
N VAL A 39 -18.21 -18.20 -16.73
CA VAL A 39 -17.88 -17.81 -18.11
C VAL A 39 -17.97 -18.99 -19.10
N MET A 40 -17.87 -20.24 -18.64
CA MET A 40 -18.17 -21.41 -19.47
C MET A 40 -19.68 -21.64 -19.62
N GLU A 41 -20.47 -21.36 -18.58
CA GLU A 41 -21.95 -21.37 -18.61
C GLU A 41 -22.52 -20.19 -19.45
N TRP A 42 -21.81 -19.06 -19.46
CA TRP A 42 -22.09 -17.78 -20.13
C TRP A 42 -22.30 -17.84 -21.65
N LYS A 43 -21.78 -18.86 -22.34
CA LYS A 43 -21.98 -19.01 -23.81
C LYS A 43 -23.40 -19.42 -24.20
N ALA A 44 -24.28 -19.75 -23.25
CA ALA A 44 -25.60 -20.29 -23.52
C ALA A 44 -26.77 -19.28 -23.54
N ASN A 45 -26.60 -18.03 -23.07
CA ASN A 45 -27.70 -17.04 -23.01
C ASN A 45 -27.21 -15.56 -23.13
N SER A 46 -27.58 -14.84 -24.20
CA SER A 46 -26.89 -13.59 -24.62
C SER A 46 -27.26 -12.30 -23.87
N SER A 47 -28.44 -12.22 -23.24
CA SER A 47 -28.85 -11.01 -22.48
C SER A 47 -28.33 -11.03 -21.05
N ASP A 48 -28.38 -12.17 -20.38
CA ASP A 48 -27.90 -12.31 -18.99
C ASP A 48 -26.37 -12.24 -18.91
N SER A 49 -25.69 -12.70 -19.96
CA SER A 49 -24.23 -12.68 -20.10
C SER A 49 -23.64 -11.27 -20.12
N HIS A 50 -24.29 -10.32 -20.80
CA HIS A 50 -23.85 -8.92 -20.80
C HIS A 50 -23.97 -8.28 -19.42
N LYS A 51 -25.09 -8.49 -18.74
CA LYS A 51 -25.30 -7.95 -17.40
C LYS A 51 -24.26 -8.46 -16.40
N ILE A 52 -23.99 -9.77 -16.42
CA ILE A 52 -22.97 -10.40 -15.57
C ILE A 52 -21.59 -9.79 -15.84
N LEU A 53 -21.24 -9.57 -17.11
CA LEU A 53 -19.94 -9.01 -17.48
C LEU A 53 -19.79 -7.55 -17.04
N ILE A 54 -20.86 -6.76 -17.15
CA ILE A 54 -20.91 -5.38 -16.64
C ILE A 54 -20.73 -5.36 -15.12
N ASP A 55 -21.42 -6.24 -14.41
CA ASP A 55 -21.33 -6.33 -12.94
C ASP A 55 -19.92 -6.77 -12.51
N ALA A 56 -19.31 -7.73 -13.21
CA ALA A 56 -17.92 -8.13 -12.97
C ALA A 56 -16.93 -6.97 -13.20
N LEU A 57 -17.11 -6.18 -14.26
CA LEU A 57 -16.27 -5.02 -14.54
C LEU A 57 -16.42 -3.95 -13.45
N LYS A 58 -17.65 -3.71 -12.96
CA LYS A 58 -17.92 -2.79 -11.85
C LYS A 58 -17.28 -3.26 -10.54
N ASP A 59 -17.37 -4.55 -10.23
CA ASP A 59 -16.77 -5.12 -9.03
C ASP A 59 -15.24 -5.06 -9.09
N ASN A 60 -14.65 -5.31 -10.26
CA ASN A 60 -13.22 -5.17 -10.46
C ASN A 60 -12.77 -3.70 -10.30
N HIS A 61 -13.51 -2.75 -10.87
CA HIS A 61 -13.26 -1.32 -10.67
C HIS A 61 -13.38 -0.89 -9.21
N LYS A 62 -14.43 -1.37 -8.51
CA LYS A 62 -14.62 -1.12 -7.08
C LYS A 62 -13.45 -1.67 -6.26
N THR A 63 -12.97 -2.87 -6.60
CA THR A 63 -11.80 -3.49 -5.98
C THR A 63 -10.54 -2.65 -6.18
N TYR A 64 -10.32 -2.13 -7.40
CA TYR A 64 -9.25 -1.18 -7.68
C TYR A 64 -9.34 0.07 -6.79
N ILE A 65 -10.47 0.77 -6.81
CA ILE A 65 -10.67 2.00 -6.03
C ILE A 65 -10.47 1.73 -4.53
N ASN A 66 -11.02 0.64 -4.01
CA ASN A 66 -10.87 0.27 -2.61
C ASN A 66 -9.40 0.01 -2.24
N ASN A 67 -8.66 -0.73 -3.07
CA ASN A 67 -7.23 -0.99 -2.82
C ASN A 67 -6.40 0.29 -2.83
N VAL A 68 -6.66 1.21 -3.76
CA VAL A 68 -5.94 2.50 -3.84
C VAL A 68 -6.16 3.33 -2.58
N TRP A 69 -7.43 3.58 -2.22
CA TRP A 69 -7.76 4.46 -1.09
C TRP A 69 -7.46 3.84 0.27
N SER A 70 -7.69 2.54 0.45
CA SER A 70 -7.34 1.86 1.72
C SER A 70 -5.83 1.84 1.95
N THR A 71 -5.03 1.59 0.90
CA THR A 71 -3.56 1.67 0.99
C THR A 71 -3.12 3.10 1.33
N MET A 72 -3.69 4.11 0.67
CA MET A 72 -3.38 5.51 0.97
C MET A 72 -3.71 5.85 2.43
N GLY A 73 -4.90 5.48 2.91
CA GLY A 73 -5.30 5.72 4.30
C GLY A 73 -4.38 5.02 5.31
N PHE A 74 -4.00 3.76 5.03
CA PHE A 74 -3.03 3.04 5.85
C PHE A 74 -1.66 3.72 5.89
N LEU A 75 -1.16 4.17 4.75
CA LEU A 75 0.12 4.89 4.67
C LEU A 75 0.08 6.22 5.43
N MET A 76 -1.01 6.98 5.32
CA MET A 76 -1.20 8.22 6.08
C MET A 76 -1.18 7.97 7.59
N LEU A 77 -1.84 6.90 8.05
CA LEU A 77 -1.80 6.49 9.46
C LEU A 77 -0.40 6.09 9.89
N ALA A 78 0.31 5.31 9.09
CA ALA A 78 1.69 4.90 9.38
C ALA A 78 2.64 6.10 9.46
N ILE A 79 2.52 7.05 8.52
CA ILE A 79 3.27 8.31 8.52
C ILE A 79 2.94 9.14 9.77
N GLY A 80 1.66 9.33 10.07
CA GLY A 80 1.23 10.06 11.28
C GLY A 80 1.79 9.41 12.55
N TRP A 81 1.80 8.09 12.62
CA TRP A 81 2.42 7.34 13.72
C TRP A 81 3.93 7.56 13.83
N VAL A 82 4.66 7.50 12.71
CA VAL A 82 6.11 7.75 12.65
C VAL A 82 6.45 9.18 13.09
N VAL A 83 5.66 10.16 12.65
CA VAL A 83 5.85 11.59 12.96
C VAL A 83 5.49 11.93 14.40
N THR A 84 4.53 11.26 15.02
CA THR A 84 4.10 11.57 16.40
C THR A 84 4.76 10.71 17.47
N SER A 85 5.24 9.51 17.14
CA SER A 85 5.78 8.57 18.12
C SER A 85 7.29 8.72 18.34
N ASP A 86 7.67 9.40 19.42
CA ASP A 86 9.07 9.46 19.89
C ASP A 86 9.68 8.07 20.08
N LYS A 87 8.88 7.12 20.58
CA LYS A 87 9.33 5.75 20.81
C LYS A 87 9.73 5.08 19.49
N ALA A 88 8.93 5.23 18.45
CA ALA A 88 9.23 4.64 17.14
C ALA A 88 10.54 5.21 16.56
N ARG A 89 10.70 6.53 16.60
CA ARG A 89 11.94 7.20 16.17
C ARG A 89 13.15 6.73 16.95
N ASN A 90 13.06 6.68 18.28
CA ASN A 90 14.14 6.20 19.14
C ASN A 90 14.51 4.74 18.84
N TYR A 91 13.54 3.87 18.52
CA TYR A 91 13.83 2.49 18.14
C TYR A 91 14.65 2.39 16.84
N TRP A 92 14.31 3.19 15.83
CA TRP A 92 15.07 3.20 14.57
C TRP A 92 16.43 3.87 14.69
N GLN A 93 16.56 4.89 15.53
CA GLN A 93 17.85 5.54 15.83
C GLN A 93 18.81 4.59 16.54
N ASN A 94 18.31 3.83 17.52
CA ASN A 94 19.16 2.97 18.34
C ASN A 94 19.44 1.58 17.73
N SER A 95 18.72 1.16 16.69
CA SER A 95 18.90 -0.17 16.09
C SER A 95 18.82 -0.15 14.57
N HIS A 96 19.98 -0.30 13.92
CA HIS A 96 20.09 -0.44 12.47
C HIS A 96 19.30 -1.65 11.93
N LEU A 97 19.26 -2.76 12.67
CA LEU A 97 18.52 -3.95 12.28
C LEU A 97 17.01 -3.66 12.18
N VAL A 98 16.43 -3.02 13.21
CA VAL A 98 15.01 -2.68 13.23
C VAL A 98 14.66 -1.72 12.09
N ARG A 99 15.53 -0.74 11.83
CA ARG A 99 15.39 0.18 10.70
C ARG A 99 15.38 -0.57 9.36
N ASN A 100 16.37 -1.41 9.11
CA ASN A 100 16.48 -2.15 7.85
C ASN A 100 15.30 -3.11 7.63
N ILE A 101 14.84 -3.79 8.68
CA ILE A 101 13.64 -4.64 8.61
C ILE A 101 12.39 -3.81 8.29
N SER A 102 12.26 -2.64 8.91
CA SER A 102 11.12 -1.74 8.65
C SER A 102 11.12 -1.23 7.21
N LEU A 103 12.29 -0.83 6.69
CA LEU A 103 12.46 -0.45 5.29
C LEU A 103 12.12 -1.61 4.35
N LEU A 104 12.65 -2.81 4.60
CA LEU A 104 12.33 -3.99 3.79
C LEU A 104 10.83 -4.31 3.79
N ALA A 105 10.15 -4.16 4.93
CA ALA A 105 8.70 -4.33 5.02
C ALA A 105 7.95 -3.31 4.15
N VAL A 106 8.33 -2.03 4.20
CA VAL A 106 7.76 -0.96 3.36
C VAL A 106 7.95 -1.28 1.87
N LEU A 107 9.16 -1.69 1.46
CA LEU A 107 9.45 -2.09 0.07
C LEU A 107 8.58 -3.27 -0.37
N THR A 108 8.46 -4.28 0.50
CA THR A 108 7.68 -5.49 0.20
C THR A 108 6.21 -5.14 -0.01
N ILE A 109 5.63 -4.33 0.87
CA ILE A 109 4.23 -3.87 0.75
C ILE A 109 4.04 -3.05 -0.53
N MET A 110 5.00 -2.19 -0.89
CA MET A 110 4.94 -1.42 -2.14
C MET A 110 4.91 -2.34 -3.37
N ILE A 111 5.77 -3.36 -3.42
CA ILE A 111 5.79 -4.34 -4.52
C ILE A 111 4.46 -5.08 -4.61
N PHE A 112 3.93 -5.58 -3.48
CA PHE A 112 2.63 -6.26 -3.45
C PHE A 112 1.51 -5.36 -3.94
N HIS A 113 1.50 -4.09 -3.52
CA HIS A 113 0.49 -3.12 -3.96
C HIS A 113 0.51 -2.93 -5.48
N ILE A 114 1.70 -2.76 -6.07
CA ILE A 114 1.85 -2.61 -7.53
C ILE A 114 1.38 -3.87 -8.25
N THR A 115 1.73 -5.06 -7.76
CA THR A 115 1.30 -6.34 -8.34
C THR A 115 -0.22 -6.48 -8.33
N ILE A 116 -0.88 -6.17 -7.20
CA ILE A 116 -2.35 -6.23 -7.10
C ILE A 116 -3.01 -5.27 -8.11
N LEU A 117 -2.50 -4.04 -8.22
CA LEU A 117 -3.04 -3.07 -9.20
C LEU A 117 -2.87 -3.55 -10.64
N TYR A 118 -1.72 -4.16 -10.95
CA TYR A 118 -1.47 -4.75 -12.26
C TYR A 118 -2.42 -5.90 -12.58
N ASP A 119 -2.63 -6.82 -11.63
CA ASP A 119 -3.54 -7.95 -11.80
C ASP A 119 -4.99 -7.49 -12.04
N ILE A 120 -5.45 -6.49 -11.28
CA ILE A 120 -6.78 -5.90 -11.46
C ILE A 120 -6.92 -5.26 -12.86
N SER A 121 -5.87 -4.59 -13.35
CA SER A 121 -5.90 -3.99 -14.70
C SER A 121 -5.89 -5.03 -15.81
N ARG A 122 -5.09 -6.10 -15.66
CA ARG A 122 -5.08 -7.23 -16.58
C ARG A 122 -6.46 -7.89 -16.63
N GLU A 123 -7.08 -8.12 -15.49
CA GLU A 123 -8.42 -8.70 -15.41
C GLU A 123 -9.47 -7.78 -16.03
N SER A 124 -9.37 -6.47 -15.80
CA SER A 124 -10.22 -5.48 -16.46
C SER A 124 -10.12 -5.54 -17.98
N GLY A 125 -8.89 -5.65 -18.52
CA GLY A 125 -8.66 -5.80 -19.95
C GLY A 125 -9.24 -7.10 -20.51
N ARG A 126 -9.10 -8.22 -19.77
CA ARG A 126 -9.70 -9.51 -20.12
C ARG A 126 -11.22 -9.42 -20.19
N LEU A 127 -11.87 -8.86 -19.16
CA LEU A 127 -13.32 -8.67 -19.14
C LEU A 127 -13.79 -7.74 -20.27
N MET A 128 -13.04 -6.67 -20.55
CA MET A 128 -13.37 -5.74 -21.64
C MET A 128 -13.31 -6.42 -23.02
N SER A 129 -12.35 -7.32 -23.24
CA SER A 129 -12.23 -8.06 -24.50
C SER A 129 -13.41 -9.00 -24.80
N LEU A 130 -14.20 -9.37 -23.79
CA LEU A 130 -15.37 -10.24 -23.94
C LEU A 130 -16.62 -9.50 -24.46
N PHE A 131 -16.64 -8.16 -24.47
CA PHE A 131 -17.75 -7.37 -24.99
C PHE A 131 -17.76 -7.23 -26.53
N GLY A 132 -16.72 -7.69 -27.23
CA GLY A 132 -16.61 -7.53 -28.69
C GLY A 132 -16.38 -6.08 -29.14
N GLU A 133 -16.46 -5.82 -30.45
CA GLU A 133 -16.26 -4.49 -31.04
C GLU A 133 -17.50 -3.57 -30.94
N GLU A 134 -18.56 -4.01 -30.28
CA GLU A 134 -19.85 -3.29 -30.32
C GLU A 134 -19.79 -1.93 -29.60
N HIS A 135 -20.29 -0.91 -30.30
CA HIS A 135 -20.13 0.52 -30.00
C HIS A 135 -20.90 1.05 -28.77
N GLU A 136 -21.59 0.21 -27.98
CA GLU A 136 -22.30 0.63 -26.75
C GLU A 136 -21.38 0.84 -25.53
N LEU A 137 -20.06 0.71 -25.70
CA LEU A 137 -19.06 0.75 -24.63
C LEU A 137 -18.78 2.13 -24.01
N VAL A 138 -19.43 3.21 -24.47
CA VAL A 138 -19.14 4.60 -24.04
C VAL A 138 -19.35 4.80 -22.53
N GLY A 139 -20.25 4.03 -21.90
CA GLY A 139 -20.43 4.02 -20.44
C GLY A 139 -19.51 3.04 -19.70
N LEU A 140 -19.05 1.99 -20.37
CA LEU A 140 -18.26 0.91 -19.76
C LEU A 140 -16.77 1.23 -19.67
N SER A 141 -16.27 2.14 -20.50
CA SER A 141 -14.88 2.62 -20.44
C SER A 141 -14.53 3.25 -19.08
N TYR A 142 -15.51 3.78 -18.35
CA TYR A 142 -15.33 4.32 -17.00
C TYR A 142 -14.91 3.23 -15.99
N TYR A 143 -15.50 2.04 -16.11
CA TYR A 143 -15.20 0.91 -15.22
C TYR A 143 -13.92 0.17 -15.65
N ASN A 144 -13.37 0.47 -16.83
CA ASN A 144 -12.14 -0.15 -17.29
C ASN A 144 -10.90 0.39 -16.55
N VAL A 145 -10.32 -0.43 -15.69
CA VAL A 145 -9.05 -0.14 -15.02
C VAL A 145 -7.91 -0.36 -16.02
N ASN A 146 -7.53 0.71 -16.71
CA ASN A 146 -6.43 0.69 -17.68
C ASN A 146 -5.07 0.98 -17.04
N ALA A 147 -3.99 0.75 -17.80
CA ALA A 147 -2.62 0.96 -17.35
C ALA A 147 -2.33 2.41 -16.91
N ARG A 148 -3.01 3.42 -17.47
CA ARG A 148 -2.83 4.83 -17.06
C ARG A 148 -3.39 5.06 -15.66
N MET A 149 -4.53 4.45 -15.33
CA MET A 149 -5.11 4.51 -13.99
C MET A 149 -4.20 3.83 -12.97
N VAL A 150 -3.69 2.63 -13.30
CA VAL A 150 -2.70 1.94 -12.45
C VAL A 150 -1.45 2.78 -12.23
N LEU A 151 -0.89 3.35 -13.30
CA LEU A 151 0.29 4.21 -13.21
C LEU A 151 0.03 5.43 -12.33
N GLY A 152 -1.11 6.11 -12.52
CA GLY A 152 -1.50 7.25 -11.69
C GLY A 152 -1.61 6.88 -10.21
N SER A 153 -2.27 5.76 -9.88
CA SER A 153 -2.36 5.28 -8.50
C SER A 153 -1.02 4.85 -7.92
N ALA A 154 -0.17 4.18 -8.72
CA ALA A 154 1.17 3.80 -8.31
C ALA A 154 2.04 5.04 -8.02
N MET A 155 1.89 6.13 -8.78
CA MET A 155 2.57 7.40 -8.51
C MET A 155 2.06 8.06 -7.22
N VAL A 156 0.74 8.14 -7.02
CA VAL A 156 0.14 8.75 -5.82
C VAL A 156 0.54 7.95 -4.58
N ASN A 157 0.23 6.66 -4.51
CA ASN A 157 0.58 5.82 -3.36
C ASN A 157 2.10 5.63 -3.23
N GLY A 158 2.82 5.56 -4.35
CA GLY A 158 4.28 5.51 -4.38
C GLY A 158 4.91 6.71 -3.69
N SER A 159 4.37 7.91 -3.87
CA SER A 159 4.86 9.11 -3.15
C SER A 159 4.70 8.99 -1.63
N PHE A 160 3.62 8.38 -1.14
CA PHE A 160 3.43 8.09 0.29
C PHE A 160 4.38 6.99 0.80
N PHE A 161 4.63 5.94 0.01
CA PHE A 161 5.66 4.94 0.34
C PHE A 161 7.05 5.58 0.45
N LEU A 162 7.42 6.43 -0.49
CA LEU A 162 8.70 7.15 -0.49
C LEU A 162 8.80 8.12 0.68
N LEU A 163 7.71 8.81 1.04
CA LEU A 163 7.67 9.68 2.22
C LEU A 163 7.88 8.87 3.50
N LEU A 164 7.15 7.76 3.67
CA LEU A 164 7.32 6.87 4.81
C LEU A 164 8.75 6.32 4.90
N TRP A 165 9.31 5.89 3.76
CA TRP A 165 10.70 5.45 3.65
C TRP A 165 11.66 6.54 4.12
N ALA A 166 11.52 7.75 3.56
CA ALA A 166 12.36 8.90 3.90
C ALA A 166 12.27 9.24 5.39
N LEU A 167 11.09 9.19 6.01
CA LEU A 167 10.93 9.44 7.44
C LEU A 167 11.66 8.40 8.31
N ILE A 168 11.63 7.12 7.90
CA ILE A 168 12.35 6.05 8.60
C ILE A 168 13.88 6.23 8.43
N THR A 169 14.33 6.68 7.25
CA THR A 169 15.76 6.88 6.96
C THR A 169 16.33 8.15 7.59
N LEU A 170 15.65 9.29 7.47
CA LEU A 170 16.16 10.62 7.84
C LEU A 170 16.16 10.88 9.35
N GLN A 171 15.56 10.00 10.16
CA GLN A 171 15.66 10.00 11.63
C GLN A 171 15.56 11.41 12.24
N ILE A 172 14.52 12.18 11.88
CA ILE A 172 14.34 13.58 12.31
C ILE A 172 14.60 13.67 13.82
N PRO A 173 15.62 14.42 14.27
CA PRO A 173 15.94 14.57 15.69
C PRO A 173 14.72 15.05 16.44
N ASN A 174 14.49 14.52 17.65
CA ASN A 174 13.37 14.96 18.44
C ASN A 174 13.58 16.44 18.83
N ALA A 175 12.56 17.29 18.70
CA ALA A 175 12.66 18.69 19.14
C ALA A 175 13.08 18.77 20.62
N LYS A 176 12.67 17.80 21.43
CA LYS A 176 13.07 17.70 22.83
C LYS A 176 14.57 17.45 23.03
N SER A 177 15.24 16.71 22.15
CA SER A 177 16.70 16.51 22.26
C SER A 177 17.50 17.78 21.96
N LEU A 178 16.91 18.73 21.20
CA LEU A 178 17.51 20.04 20.96
C LEU A 178 17.32 20.98 22.15
N GLU A 179 16.26 20.79 22.94
CA GLU A 179 16.01 21.55 24.17
C GLU A 179 16.87 21.05 25.33
N ASP A 180 17.01 19.72 25.48
CA ASP A 180 17.79 19.12 26.57
C ASP A 180 19.32 19.26 26.38
N ASN A 181 19.81 19.44 25.14
CA ASN A 181 21.21 19.72 24.82
C ASN A 181 21.29 20.89 23.82
N PRO A 182 21.12 22.13 24.29
CA PRO A 182 21.27 23.28 23.41
C PRO A 182 22.67 23.23 22.78
N PRO A 183 22.82 23.54 21.48
CA PRO A 183 24.12 23.61 20.86
C PRO A 183 24.99 24.52 21.73
N SER A 184 26.15 24.01 22.18
CA SER A 184 27.08 24.82 22.97
C SER A 184 27.32 26.09 22.18
N LEU A 185 26.86 27.22 22.71
CA LEU A 185 27.21 28.51 22.16
C LEU A 185 28.73 28.53 22.17
N ILE A 186 29.33 28.37 20.98
CA ILE A 186 30.76 28.54 20.81
C ILE A 186 30.97 30.00 21.16
N GLU A 187 31.35 30.27 22.41
CA GLU A 187 31.78 31.60 22.79
C GLU A 187 32.94 31.91 21.84
N PRO A 188 32.80 32.94 20.99
CA PRO A 188 33.90 33.32 20.11
C PRO A 188 35.09 33.60 21.01
N ASP A 189 36.21 32.91 20.78
CA ASP A 189 37.43 33.11 21.53
C ASP A 189 37.94 34.53 21.27
N ILE A 190 37.52 35.47 22.12
CA ILE A 190 37.86 36.90 22.01
C ILE A 190 39.33 37.14 22.44
N SER A 191 40.07 36.10 22.81
CA SER A 191 41.47 36.22 23.26
C SER A 191 42.50 36.36 22.12
N GLN A 192 42.08 36.32 20.85
CA GLN A 192 42.98 36.44 19.69
C GLN A 192 43.00 37.82 19.00
N ASN A 193 42.74 38.91 19.71
CA ASN A 193 43.06 40.25 19.19
C ASN A 193 44.40 40.75 19.77
N PRO A 194 45.48 40.81 18.95
CA PRO A 194 46.78 41.33 19.37
C PRO A 194 46.77 42.84 19.60
#